data_AF-A0A4R8K0T0-F1
#
_entry.id   AF-A0A4R8K0T0-F1
#
_cell.length_a   1.000
_cell.length_b   1.000
_cell.length_c   1.000
_cell.angle_alpha   90.00
_cell.angle_beta   90.00
_cell.angle_gamma   90.00
#
_symmetry.space_group_name_H-M   'P 1'
#
loop_
_entity.id
_entity.type
_entity.pdbx_description
1 polymer ?
#
loop_
_entity_poly.entity_id
_entity_poly.type
_entity_poly.pdbx_seq_one_letter_code
_entity_poly.pdbx_strand_id
1 'polypeptide(L)'
;MNGRSWKVVLVASLVLNVFLVGAIVGGAYQWFAARGATAPVLAQQRALRFAAQTLSAERQKAFIDGLKDARREGRQYAREGREGRREVVRLLAAPQFDRAALDAALERTREADSHLRAQVEGSVANFAATLSPEERVQFADSLKVRGQWREPATTPNVKKPANQASSETSGE
;
A
#
# COMPACT_ATOMS: atom_id res chain seq x y z
N MET A 1 9.54 49.76 26.94
CA MET A 1 10.50 48.64 26.76
C MET A 1 10.08 47.77 25.56
N ASN A 2 9.99 48.32 24.35
CA ASN A 2 9.23 47.66 23.25
C ASN A 2 10.01 47.34 21.96
N GLY A 3 11.33 47.54 21.90
CA GLY A 3 12.11 47.26 20.69
C GLY A 3 12.61 45.81 20.55
N ARG A 4 12.94 45.16 21.67
CA ARG A 4 13.49 43.78 21.68
C ARG A 4 12.38 42.73 21.72
N SER A 5 11.29 42.98 22.46
CA SER A 5 10.15 42.06 22.56
C SER A 5 9.43 41.84 21.22
N TRP A 6 9.22 42.90 20.42
CA TRP A 6 8.62 42.78 19.10
C TRP A 6 9.48 41.95 18.14
N LYS A 7 10.82 42.17 18.14
CA LYS A 7 11.75 41.36 17.33
C LYS A 7 11.74 39.89 17.76
N VAL A 8 11.66 39.62 19.06
CA VAL A 8 11.55 38.24 19.58
C VAL A 8 10.23 37.60 19.15
N VAL A 9 9.10 38.32 19.18
CA VAL A 9 7.80 37.81 18.70
C VAL A 9 7.84 37.51 17.20
N LEU A 10 8.45 38.39 16.39
CA LEU A 10 8.61 38.15 14.95
C LEU A 10 9.49 36.93 14.66
N VAL A 11 10.62 36.81 15.36
CA VAL A 11 11.53 35.65 15.19
C VAL A 11 10.84 34.36 15.65
N ALA A 12 10.12 34.40 16.76
CA ALA A 12 9.35 33.24 17.25
C ALA A 12 8.27 32.82 16.25
N SER A 13 7.54 33.76 15.67
CA SER A 13 6.54 33.48 14.62
C SER A 13 7.18 32.91 13.36
N LEU A 14 8.35 33.41 12.96
CA LEU A 14 9.08 32.90 11.81
C LEU A 14 9.54 31.46 12.02
N VAL A 15 10.14 31.17 13.18
CA VAL A 15 10.58 29.81 13.54
C VAL A 15 9.39 28.85 13.61
N LEU A 16 8.27 29.28 14.20
CA LEU A 16 7.05 28.48 14.28
C LEU A 16 6.51 28.14 12.89
N ASN A 17 6.48 29.10 11.96
CA ASN A 17 6.04 28.86 10.59
C ASN A 17 6.97 27.90 9.85
N VAL A 18 8.29 28.08 9.96
CA VAL A 18 9.27 27.17 9.35
C VAL A 18 9.15 25.76 9.94
N PHE A 19 8.92 25.66 11.25
CA PHE A 19 8.68 24.38 11.93
C PHE A 19 7.38 23.72 11.45
N LEU A 20 6.30 24.48 11.30
CA LEU A 20 5.00 23.97 10.84
C LEU A 20 5.10 23.47 9.39
N VAL A 21 5.75 24.23 8.51
CA VAL A 21 6.05 23.82 7.13
C VAL A 21 6.93 22.57 7.12
N GLY A 22 7.97 22.53 7.95
CA GLY A 22 8.84 21.36 8.12
C GLY A 22 8.08 20.12 8.62
N ALA A 23 7.13 20.28 9.53
CA ALA A 23 6.31 19.20 10.06
C ALA A 23 5.28 18.70 9.04
N ILE A 24 4.68 19.58 8.24
CA ILE A 24 3.74 19.20 7.18
C ILE A 24 4.49 18.53 6.01
N VAL A 25 5.59 19.12 5.55
CA VAL A 25 6.43 18.56 4.49
C VAL A 25 7.07 17.24 4.95
N GLY A 26 7.61 17.21 6.16
CA GLY A 26 8.21 16.02 6.77
C GLY A 26 7.19 14.93 7.07
N GLY A 27 6.00 15.29 7.56
CA GLY A 27 4.89 14.37 7.82
C GLY A 27 4.30 13.80 6.53
N ALA A 28 4.10 14.64 5.50
CA ALA A 28 3.70 14.19 4.17
C ALA A 28 4.78 13.31 3.55
N TYR A 29 6.07 13.68 3.66
CA TYR A 29 7.18 12.88 3.16
C TYR A 29 7.30 11.54 3.90
N GLN A 30 7.18 11.50 5.24
CA GLN A 30 7.18 10.27 6.03
C GLN A 30 5.96 9.41 5.74
N TRP A 31 4.77 10.00 5.59
CA TRP A 31 3.55 9.28 5.21
C TRP A 31 3.64 8.71 3.79
N PHE A 32 4.21 9.46 2.85
CA PHE A 32 4.50 9.00 1.50
C PHE A 32 5.76 8.15 1.40
N ALA A 33 6.67 8.11 2.37
CA ALA A 33 7.81 7.19 2.41
C ALA A 33 7.39 5.86 3.06
N ALA A 34 6.59 5.93 4.14
CA ALA A 34 5.94 4.79 4.76
C ALA A 34 4.87 4.16 3.85
N ARG A 35 4.20 4.96 3.00
CA ARG A 35 3.33 4.50 1.89
C ARG A 35 4.02 4.56 0.53
N GLY A 36 5.34 4.72 0.51
CA GLY A 36 6.13 5.02 -0.68
C GLY A 36 6.18 3.91 -1.70
N ALA A 37 5.41 4.12 -2.77
CA ALA A 37 5.69 3.95 -4.20
C ALA A 37 6.15 2.59 -4.75
N THR A 38 6.52 1.65 -3.88
CA THR A 38 6.76 0.25 -4.21
C THR A 38 6.45 -0.66 -3.02
N ALA A 39 6.29 -0.15 -1.79
CA ALA A 39 5.99 -0.98 -0.63
C ALA A 39 4.73 -1.86 -0.79
N PRO A 40 3.56 -1.37 -1.24
CA PRO A 40 2.40 -2.25 -1.44
C PRO A 40 2.58 -3.19 -2.63
N VAL A 41 3.15 -2.74 -3.77
CA VAL A 41 3.36 -3.60 -4.96
C VAL A 41 4.47 -4.63 -4.74
N LEU A 42 5.58 -4.28 -4.08
CA LEU A 42 6.65 -5.20 -3.69
C LEU A 42 6.23 -6.09 -2.53
N ALA A 43 5.44 -5.61 -1.57
CA ALA A 43 4.85 -6.47 -0.54
C ALA A 43 3.83 -7.44 -1.15
N GLN A 44 3.01 -6.97 -2.08
CA GLN A 44 2.09 -7.78 -2.87
C GLN A 44 2.85 -8.77 -3.75
N GLN A 45 3.99 -8.42 -4.33
CA GLN A 45 4.80 -9.33 -5.13
C GLN A 45 5.60 -10.32 -4.28
N ARG A 46 6.08 -9.91 -3.10
CA ARG A 46 6.58 -10.85 -2.09
C ARG A 46 5.47 -11.83 -1.73
N ALA A 47 4.26 -11.35 -1.43
CA ALA A 47 3.09 -12.15 -1.13
C ALA A 47 2.69 -13.10 -2.30
N LEU A 48 2.69 -12.62 -3.55
CA LEU A 48 2.39 -13.42 -4.74
C LEU A 48 3.46 -14.48 -4.98
N ARG A 49 4.74 -14.21 -4.69
CA ARG A 49 5.81 -15.22 -4.72
C ARG A 49 5.51 -16.44 -3.85
N PHE A 50 4.73 -16.24 -2.78
CA PHE A 50 4.28 -17.30 -1.89
C PHE A 50 2.98 -17.98 -2.37
N ALA A 51 2.24 -17.40 -3.31
CA ALA A 51 0.99 -17.97 -3.81
C ALA A 51 1.21 -19.25 -4.62
N ALA A 52 2.29 -19.36 -5.39
CA ALA A 52 2.59 -20.60 -6.13
C ALA A 52 3.34 -21.66 -5.29
N GLN A 53 3.47 -21.50 -3.96
CA GLN A 53 4.22 -22.47 -3.13
C GLN A 53 3.53 -23.82 -2.94
N THR A 54 2.21 -23.86 -3.12
CA THR A 54 1.42 -25.09 -3.07
C THR A 54 1.51 -25.90 -4.37
N LEU A 55 2.04 -25.31 -5.44
CA LEU A 55 2.24 -25.95 -6.74
C LEU A 55 3.64 -26.57 -6.86
N SER A 56 3.87 -27.36 -7.92
CA SER A 56 5.20 -27.92 -8.21
C SER A 56 6.25 -26.83 -8.48
N ALA A 57 7.53 -27.16 -8.30
CA ALA A 57 8.64 -26.22 -8.51
C ALA A 57 8.69 -25.65 -9.94
N GLU A 58 8.30 -26.45 -10.94
CA GLU A 58 8.21 -26.04 -12.34
C GLU A 58 7.12 -24.99 -12.55
N ARG A 59 5.93 -25.21 -11.96
CA ARG A 59 4.81 -24.27 -11.99
C ARG A 59 5.14 -22.99 -11.24
N GLN A 60 5.82 -23.10 -10.10
CA GLN A 60 6.32 -21.94 -9.36
C GLN A 60 7.29 -21.12 -10.21
N LYS A 61 8.24 -21.75 -10.91
CA LYS A 61 9.17 -21.05 -11.81
C LYS A 61 8.42 -20.34 -12.94
N ALA A 62 7.48 -21.01 -13.60
CA ALA A 62 6.66 -20.44 -14.66
C ALA A 62 5.86 -19.21 -14.19
N PHE A 63 5.28 -19.28 -12.99
CA PHE A 63 4.59 -18.14 -12.38
C PHE A 63 5.52 -16.95 -12.13
N ILE A 64 6.71 -17.20 -11.58
CA ILE A 64 7.70 -16.16 -11.28
C ILE A 64 8.22 -15.49 -12.55
N ASP A 65 8.46 -16.27 -13.60
CA ASP A 65 8.93 -15.74 -14.87
C ASP A 65 7.82 -14.92 -15.56
N GLY A 66 6.56 -15.38 -15.53
CA GLY A 66 5.41 -14.58 -15.98
C GLY A 66 5.28 -13.23 -15.24
N LEU A 67 5.49 -13.20 -13.92
CA LEU A 67 5.49 -11.95 -13.14
C LEU A 67 6.66 -11.03 -13.51
N LYS A 68 7.84 -11.57 -13.85
CA LYS A 68 8.99 -10.77 -14.31
C LYS A 68 8.72 -10.15 -15.66
N ASP A 69 8.08 -10.88 -16.56
CA ASP A 69 7.75 -10.38 -17.90
C ASP A 69 6.69 -9.27 -17.81
N ALA A 70 5.63 -9.48 -17.02
CA ALA A 70 4.63 -8.44 -16.75
C ALA A 70 5.27 -7.17 -16.16
N ARG A 71 6.25 -7.31 -15.27
CA ARG A 71 7.03 -6.17 -14.78
C ARG A 71 7.85 -5.51 -15.87
N ARG A 72 8.53 -6.30 -16.71
CA ARG A 72 9.40 -5.82 -17.79
C ARG A 72 8.61 -4.97 -18.77
N GLU A 73 7.39 -5.38 -19.08
CA GLU A 73 6.44 -4.66 -19.92
C GLU A 73 5.88 -3.43 -19.19
N GLY A 74 5.48 -3.57 -17.92
CA GLY A 74 4.96 -2.48 -17.10
C GLY A 74 6.00 -1.46 -16.60
N ARG A 75 7.27 -1.57 -17.02
CA ARG A 75 8.34 -0.67 -16.57
C ARG A 75 8.06 0.80 -16.87
N GLN A 76 7.36 1.10 -17.97
CA GLN A 76 6.99 2.46 -18.32
C GLN A 76 6.01 3.06 -17.31
N TYR A 77 4.93 2.34 -17.00
CA TYR A 77 3.95 2.76 -16.00
C TYR A 77 4.57 2.90 -14.60
N ALA A 78 5.50 2.01 -14.25
CA ALA A 78 6.25 2.14 -13.00
C ALA A 78 7.17 3.38 -12.96
N ARG A 79 7.67 3.85 -14.11
CA ARG A 79 8.42 5.13 -14.18
C ARG A 79 7.47 6.31 -14.11
N GLU A 80 6.41 6.31 -14.91
CA GLU A 80 5.39 7.37 -14.95
C GLU A 80 4.76 7.60 -13.58
N GLY A 81 4.38 6.53 -12.87
CA GLY A 81 3.86 6.66 -11.51
C GLY A 81 4.89 7.22 -10.53
N ARG A 82 6.20 6.95 -10.71
CA ARG A 82 7.24 7.54 -9.86
C ARG A 82 7.45 9.02 -10.17
N GLU A 83 7.43 9.39 -11.44
CA GLU A 83 7.53 10.77 -11.89
C GLU A 83 6.30 11.59 -11.47
N GLY A 84 5.10 11.06 -11.63
CA GLY A 84 3.86 11.68 -11.17
C GLY A 84 3.85 11.98 -9.67
N ARG A 85 4.35 11.06 -8.83
CA ARG A 85 4.49 11.31 -7.38
C ARG A 85 5.51 12.40 -7.06
N ARG A 86 6.64 12.44 -7.76
CA ARG A 86 7.62 13.54 -7.60
C ARG A 86 6.99 14.87 -7.99
N GLU A 87 6.18 14.86 -9.05
CA GLU A 87 5.46 16.04 -9.52
C GLU A 87 4.46 16.55 -8.48
N VAL A 88 3.67 15.65 -7.88
CA VAL A 88 2.74 15.99 -6.79
C VAL A 88 3.47 16.67 -5.64
N VAL A 89 4.60 16.11 -5.19
CA VAL A 89 5.40 16.71 -4.12
C VAL A 89 5.95 18.08 -4.52
N ARG A 90 6.42 18.21 -5.77
CA ARG A 90 6.93 19.48 -6.31
C ARG A 90 5.85 20.56 -6.33
N LEU A 91 4.64 20.22 -6.77
CA LEU A 91 3.50 21.15 -6.86
C LEU A 91 2.98 21.54 -5.48
N LEU A 92 2.97 20.63 -4.51
CA LEU A 92 2.62 20.94 -3.12
C LEU A 92 3.65 21.85 -2.44
N ALA A 93 4.93 21.73 -2.81
CA ALA A 93 6.01 22.57 -2.28
C ALA A 93 6.19 23.90 -3.05
N ALA A 94 5.39 24.15 -4.09
CA ALA A 94 5.50 25.35 -4.89
C ALA A 94 5.06 26.60 -4.07
N PRO A 95 5.72 27.76 -4.27
CA PRO A 95 5.34 29.00 -3.57
C PRO A 95 3.91 29.46 -3.86
N GLN A 96 3.37 29.10 -5.03
CA GLN A 96 1.99 29.35 -5.41
C GLN A 96 1.29 28.02 -5.64
N PHE A 97 0.13 27.85 -4.99
CA PHE A 97 -0.62 26.61 -5.07
C PHE A 97 -1.45 26.56 -6.35
N ASP A 98 -1.02 25.71 -7.29
CA ASP A 98 -1.77 25.40 -8.51
C ASP A 98 -2.59 24.12 -8.32
N ARG A 99 -3.88 24.29 -8.05
CA ARG A 99 -4.79 23.16 -7.85
C ARG A 99 -4.99 22.33 -9.11
N ALA A 100 -5.06 22.96 -10.28
CA ALA A 100 -5.34 22.26 -11.53
C ALA A 100 -4.14 21.39 -11.95
N ALA A 101 -2.92 21.92 -11.81
CA ALA A 101 -1.70 21.16 -12.04
C ALA A 101 -1.57 19.97 -11.08
N LEU A 102 -1.94 20.16 -9.80
CA LEU A 102 -1.92 19.10 -8.80
C LEU A 102 -2.92 17.98 -9.16
N ASP A 103 -4.15 18.34 -9.51
CA ASP A 103 -5.18 17.36 -9.91
C ASP A 103 -4.74 16.56 -11.15
N ALA A 104 -4.14 17.23 -12.14
CA ALA A 104 -3.58 16.57 -13.33
C ALA A 104 -2.38 15.64 -13.01
N ALA A 105 -1.53 16.00 -12.04
CA ALA A 105 -0.43 15.15 -11.60
C ALA A 105 -0.93 13.92 -10.81
N LEU A 106 -1.96 14.10 -9.98
CA LEU A 106 -2.61 13.01 -9.27
C LEU A 106 -3.30 12.04 -10.23
N GLU A 107 -3.99 12.54 -11.25
CA GLU A 107 -4.67 11.70 -12.24
C GLU A 107 -3.68 10.83 -13.02
N ARG A 108 -2.63 11.44 -13.60
CA ARG A 108 -1.56 10.68 -14.29
C ARG A 108 -0.91 9.62 -13.40
N THR A 109 -0.74 9.92 -12.11
CA THR A 109 -0.21 8.94 -11.15
C THR A 109 -1.17 7.76 -10.97
N ARG A 110 -2.47 8.03 -10.83
CA ARG A 110 -3.51 6.99 -10.68
C ARG A 110 -3.63 6.12 -11.94
N GLU A 111 -3.60 6.72 -13.12
CA GLU A 111 -3.65 6.01 -14.40
C GLU A 111 -2.46 5.05 -14.52
N ALA A 112 -1.24 5.55 -14.32
CA ALA A 112 -0.02 4.73 -14.39
C ALA A 112 -0.04 3.58 -13.37
N ASP A 113 -0.47 3.84 -12.14
CA ASP A 113 -0.59 2.80 -11.11
C ASP A 113 -1.66 1.75 -11.49
N SER A 114 -2.78 2.17 -12.06
CA SER A 114 -3.87 1.29 -12.49
C SER A 114 -3.44 0.41 -13.66
N HIS A 115 -2.72 0.95 -14.65
CA HIS A 115 -2.15 0.18 -15.75
C HIS A 115 -1.13 -0.85 -15.27
N LEU A 116 -0.24 -0.46 -14.37
CA LEU A 116 0.73 -1.39 -13.79
C LEU A 116 0.04 -2.52 -13.03
N ARG A 117 -1.01 -2.21 -12.27
CA ARG A 117 -1.81 -3.20 -11.55
C ARG A 117 -2.50 -4.16 -12.53
N ALA A 118 -3.16 -3.64 -13.56
CA ALA A 118 -3.84 -4.43 -14.57
C ALA A 118 -2.90 -5.42 -15.28
N GLN A 119 -1.65 -5.01 -15.54
CA GLN A 119 -0.67 -5.90 -16.18
C GLN A 119 -0.24 -7.07 -15.30
N VAL A 120 -0.08 -6.84 -14.00
CA VAL A 120 0.18 -7.91 -13.03
C VAL A 120 -1.02 -8.84 -12.91
N GLU A 121 -2.23 -8.29 -12.82
CA GLU A 121 -3.48 -9.07 -12.73
C GLU A 121 -3.70 -9.92 -14.00
N GLY A 122 -3.44 -9.37 -15.18
CA GLY A 122 -3.47 -10.10 -16.44
C GLY A 122 -2.47 -11.26 -16.49
N SER A 123 -1.25 -11.07 -15.99
CA SER A 123 -0.25 -12.14 -15.89
C SER A 123 -0.69 -13.27 -14.96
N VAL A 124 -1.30 -12.93 -13.82
CA VAL A 124 -1.86 -13.93 -12.88
C VAL A 124 -3.02 -14.70 -13.54
N ALA A 125 -3.92 -14.02 -14.25
CA ALA A 125 -5.02 -14.65 -14.98
C ALA A 125 -4.50 -15.59 -16.08
N ASN A 126 -3.50 -15.15 -16.86
CA ASN A 126 -2.86 -15.97 -17.88
C ASN A 126 -2.22 -17.22 -17.29
N PHE A 127 -1.53 -17.10 -16.14
CA PHE A 127 -0.99 -18.26 -15.45
C PHE A 127 -2.09 -19.21 -14.98
N ALA A 128 -3.15 -18.68 -14.36
CA ALA A 128 -4.28 -19.49 -13.90
C ALA A 128 -4.95 -20.26 -15.06
N ALA A 129 -4.96 -19.71 -16.28
CA ALA A 129 -5.47 -20.40 -17.46
C ALA A 129 -4.64 -21.64 -17.87
N THR A 130 -3.38 -21.73 -17.44
CA THR A 130 -2.49 -22.88 -17.72
C THR A 130 -2.58 -24.03 -16.71
N LEU A 131 -3.36 -23.84 -15.63
CA LEU A 131 -3.49 -24.77 -14.51
C LEU A 131 -4.70 -25.69 -14.71
N SER A 132 -4.61 -26.91 -14.18
CA SER A 132 -5.77 -27.81 -14.07
C SER A 132 -6.85 -27.21 -13.14
N PRO A 133 -8.10 -27.71 -13.17
CA PRO A 133 -9.13 -27.31 -12.21
C PRO A 133 -8.68 -27.42 -10.74
N GLU A 134 -8.00 -28.51 -10.39
CA GLU A 134 -7.53 -28.79 -9.03
C GLU A 134 -6.37 -27.86 -8.64
N GLU A 135 -5.41 -27.67 -9.55
CA GLU A 135 -4.29 -26.73 -9.36
C GLU A 135 -4.79 -25.28 -9.20
N ARG A 136 -5.85 -24.88 -9.91
CA ARG A 136 -6.46 -23.56 -9.77
C ARG A 136 -7.07 -23.34 -8.39
N VAL A 137 -7.67 -24.35 -7.78
CA VAL A 137 -8.21 -24.24 -6.40
C VAL A 137 -7.07 -24.03 -5.41
N GLN A 138 -6.00 -24.84 -5.52
CA GLN A 138 -4.82 -24.70 -4.66
C GLN A 138 -4.14 -23.33 -4.82
N PHE A 139 -4.12 -22.80 -6.04
CA PHE A 139 -3.61 -21.47 -6.35
C PHE A 139 -4.53 -20.35 -5.85
N ALA A 140 -5.86 -20.52 -5.91
CA ALA A 140 -6.80 -19.55 -5.38
C ALA A 140 -6.72 -19.47 -3.84
N ASP A 141 -6.59 -20.61 -3.16
CA ASP A 141 -6.52 -20.64 -1.70
C ASP A 141 -5.23 -20.01 -1.18
N SER A 142 -4.11 -20.17 -1.88
CA SER A 142 -2.86 -19.52 -1.50
C SER A 142 -2.89 -17.99 -1.69
N LEU A 143 -3.69 -17.48 -2.64
CA LEU A 143 -3.92 -16.03 -2.84
C LEU A 143 -4.74 -15.41 -1.69
N LYS A 144 -5.68 -16.16 -1.09
CA LYS A 144 -6.47 -15.71 0.08
C LYS A 144 -5.62 -15.53 1.33
N VAL A 145 -4.52 -16.28 1.46
CA VAL A 145 -3.66 -16.20 2.65
C VAL A 145 -2.74 -14.97 2.58
N ARG A 146 -2.36 -14.51 1.38
CA ARG A 146 -1.32 -13.47 1.20
C ARG A 146 -1.61 -12.54 0.01
N GLY A 147 -1.86 -11.25 0.26
CA GLY A 147 -1.94 -10.21 -0.78
C GLY A 147 -3.17 -9.31 -0.66
N GLN A 148 -3.55 -8.61 -1.75
CA GLN A 148 -4.73 -7.73 -1.83
C GLN A 148 -6.07 -8.47 -1.66
N TRP A 149 -6.04 -9.79 -1.86
CA TRP A 149 -7.18 -10.72 -1.70
C TRP A 149 -7.18 -11.41 -0.33
N ARG A 150 -6.38 -10.90 0.61
CA ARG A 150 -6.33 -11.43 1.95
C ARG A 150 -7.65 -11.18 2.63
N GLU A 151 -8.42 -12.24 2.83
CA GLU A 151 -9.57 -12.17 3.71
C GLU A 151 -9.06 -11.96 5.14
N PRO A 152 -9.58 -10.97 5.88
CA PRO A 152 -9.26 -10.86 7.29
C PRO A 152 -9.66 -12.19 7.94
N ALA A 153 -8.68 -12.90 8.51
CA ALA A 153 -8.95 -14.10 9.28
C ALA A 153 -10.03 -13.73 10.30
N THR A 154 -11.18 -14.39 10.21
CA THR A 154 -12.22 -14.30 11.23
C THR A 154 -11.60 -14.81 12.52
N THR A 155 -11.03 -13.93 13.33
CA THR A 155 -10.63 -14.25 14.70
C THR A 155 -11.89 -14.70 15.42
N PRO A 156 -12.03 -15.98 15.79
CA PRO A 156 -13.08 -16.37 16.72
C PRO A 156 -12.70 -15.67 18.03
N ASN A 157 -13.51 -14.72 18.45
CA ASN A 157 -13.36 -14.05 19.73
C ASN A 157 -13.61 -15.08 20.85
N VAL A 158 -12.61 -15.91 21.14
CA VAL A 158 -12.60 -16.79 22.31
C VAL A 158 -12.17 -15.95 23.50
N LYS A 159 -13.00 -14.98 23.90
CA LYS A 159 -13.00 -14.52 25.29
C LYS A 159 -13.74 -15.57 26.12
N LYS A 160 -12.92 -16.49 26.64
CA LYS A 160 -12.95 -17.20 27.93
C LYS A 160 -14.28 -17.18 28.73
N PRO A 161 -14.72 -18.33 29.30
CA PRO A 161 -16.07 -18.51 29.83
C PRO A 161 -16.28 -17.73 31.12
N ALA A 162 -17.38 -16.98 31.17
CA ALA A 162 -17.93 -16.49 32.43
C ALA A 162 -18.71 -17.63 33.07
N ASN A 163 -18.02 -18.32 33.97
CA ASN A 163 -18.61 -19.14 35.02
C ASN A 163 -19.63 -18.32 35.81
N GLN A 164 -20.92 -18.45 35.49
CA GLN A 164 -22.05 -18.15 36.38
C GLN A 164 -23.16 -19.17 36.10
N ALA A 165 -22.90 -20.42 36.50
CA ALA A 165 -23.97 -21.33 36.87
C ALA A 165 -24.49 -20.89 38.25
N SER A 166 -25.36 -19.88 38.25
CA SER A 166 -26.23 -19.57 39.37
C SER A 166 -27.48 -20.42 39.22
N SER A 167 -27.38 -21.68 39.63
CA SER A 167 -28.53 -22.51 40.01
C SER A 167 -28.29 -22.84 41.49
N GLU A 168 -28.92 -22.12 42.41
CA GLU A 168 -30.15 -22.57 43.07
C GLU A 168 -29.98 -23.94 43.75
N THR A 169 -30.13 -23.92 45.09
CA THR A 169 -30.91 -24.88 45.92
C THR A 169 -30.14 -25.80 46.89
N SER A 170 -30.45 -25.57 48.19
CA SER A 170 -30.57 -26.53 49.30
C SER A 170 -29.35 -27.16 49.98
N GLY A 171 -29.31 -27.03 51.31
CA GLY A 171 -28.70 -28.02 52.20
C GLY A 171 -28.10 -27.46 53.49
N GLU A 172 -28.89 -27.54 54.56
CA GLU A 172 -28.54 -27.49 56.00
C GLU A 172 -28.26 -26.12 56.67
#